data_AF-A0A515EQY5-F1
#
_entry.id   AF-A0A515EQY5-F1
#
_cell.length_a   1.000
_cell.length_b   1.000
_cell.length_c   1.000
_cell.angle_alpha   90.00
_cell.angle_beta   90.00
_cell.angle_gamma   90.00
#
_symmetry.space_group_name_H-M   'P 1'
#
loop_
_entity.id
_entity.type
_entity.pdbx_description
1 polymer ?
#
loop_
_entity_poly.entity_id
_entity_poly.type
_entity_poly.pdbx_seq_one_letter_code
_entity_poly.pdbx_strand_id
1 'polypeptide(L)'
;MLAVRKKVSASDIPTLVQMLGDRDTNVIGSVAGELLVLLGEPAHAALEAAAHSADGNTRLNASQALSGLADCASKRRRAELCP
;
A
#
# COMPACT_ATOMS: atom_id res chain seq x y z
N MET A 1 -22.88 -2.98 -15.47
CA MET A 1 -21.54 -2.54 -15.01
C MET A 1 -21.34 -3.12 -13.62
N LEU A 2 -20.70 -4.30 -13.52
CA LEU A 2 -20.66 -5.12 -12.31
C LEU A 2 -20.00 -4.37 -11.15
N ALA A 3 -20.65 -4.45 -9.99
CA ALA A 3 -20.19 -3.95 -8.72
C ALA A 3 -18.81 -4.51 -8.35
N VAL A 4 -17.75 -3.73 -8.55
CA VAL A 4 -16.45 -4.01 -7.95
C VAL A 4 -16.46 -3.41 -6.54
N ARG A 5 -17.31 -3.95 -5.66
CA ARG A 5 -16.98 -4.01 -4.22
C ARG A 5 -15.99 -5.17 -4.01
N LYS A 6 -14.97 -5.27 -4.88
CA LYS A 6 -13.95 -6.29 -4.74
C LYS A 6 -13.16 -5.87 -3.50
N LYS A 7 -13.44 -6.57 -2.41
CA LYS A 7 -12.68 -6.49 -1.17
C LYS A 7 -11.22 -6.67 -1.58
N VAL A 8 -10.43 -5.61 -1.49
CA VAL A 8 -9.00 -5.69 -1.79
C VAL A 8 -8.42 -6.76 -0.89
N SER A 9 -7.76 -7.73 -1.51
CA SER A 9 -7.27 -8.94 -0.86
C SER A 9 -5.78 -9.09 -1.10
N ALA A 10 -5.12 -9.98 -0.34
CA ALA A 10 -3.68 -10.20 -0.50
C ALA A 10 -3.28 -10.58 -1.94
N SER A 11 -4.19 -11.17 -2.72
CA SER A 11 -3.96 -11.52 -4.12
C SER A 11 -3.86 -10.29 -5.05
N ASP A 12 -4.35 -9.13 -4.64
CA ASP A 12 -4.31 -7.90 -5.43
C ASP A 12 -3.01 -7.09 -5.18
N ILE A 13 -2.21 -7.48 -4.19
CA ILE A 13 -0.93 -6.82 -3.81
C ILE A 13 0.02 -6.62 -5.01
N PRO A 14 0.38 -7.65 -5.81
CA PRO A 14 1.33 -7.46 -6.91
C PRO A 14 0.80 -6.53 -8.01
N THR A 15 -0.52 -6.48 -8.20
CA THR A 15 -1.16 -5.54 -9.12
C THR A 15 -1.09 -4.11 -8.60
N LEU A 16 -1.41 -3.90 -7.31
CA LEU A 16 -1.33 -2.60 -6.67
C LEU A 16 0.11 -2.06 -6.65
N VAL A 17 1.11 -2.93 -6.41
CA VAL A 17 2.52 -2.52 -6.46
C VAL A 17 2.95 -2.07 -7.86
N GLN A 18 2.52 -2.77 -8.92
CA GLN A 18 2.78 -2.31 -10.29
C GLN A 18 2.15 -0.95 -10.58
N MET A 19 0.95 -0.72 -10.06
CA MET A 19 0.25 0.56 -10.18
C MET A 19 0.96 1.73 -9.48
N LEU A 20 1.85 1.47 -8.51
CA LEU A 20 2.66 2.52 -7.87
C LEU A 20 3.68 3.18 -8.83
N GLY A 21 4.10 2.45 -9.86
CA GLY A 21 5.07 2.91 -10.86
C GLY A 21 4.45 3.46 -12.14
N ASP A 22 3.13 3.37 -12.27
CA ASP A 22 2.42 3.82 -13.46
C ASP A 22 2.45 5.35 -13.55
N ARG A 23 3.12 5.87 -14.58
CA ARG A 23 3.36 7.32 -14.76
C ARG A 23 2.15 8.10 -15.23
N ASP A 24 1.17 7.45 -15.87
CA ASP A 24 0.03 8.16 -16.45
C ASP A 24 -0.97 8.61 -15.38
N THR A 25 -0.84 8.08 -14.17
CA THR A 25 -1.86 8.24 -13.14
C THR A 25 -1.26 8.37 -11.76
N ASN A 26 -0.68 9.55 -11.46
CA ASN A 26 -0.29 9.92 -10.09
C ASN A 26 -1.41 9.65 -9.05
N VAL A 27 -2.68 9.77 -9.46
CA VAL A 27 -3.85 9.46 -8.64
C VAL A 27 -3.93 7.95 -8.30
N ILE A 28 -3.58 7.08 -9.24
CA ILE A 28 -3.60 5.63 -9.05
C ILE A 28 -2.48 5.18 -8.11
N GLY A 29 -1.29 5.79 -8.19
CA GLY A 29 -0.19 5.50 -7.27
C GLY A 29 -0.55 5.77 -5.80
N SER A 30 -1.19 6.90 -5.51
CA SER A 30 -1.66 7.20 -4.15
C SER A 30 -2.75 6.23 -3.66
N VAL A 31 -3.75 5.93 -4.51
CA VAL A 31 -4.84 5.01 -4.16
C VAL A 31 -4.31 3.59 -3.93
N ALA A 32 -3.36 3.13 -4.75
CA ALA A 32 -2.71 1.83 -4.57
C ALA A 32 -1.96 1.76 -3.24
N GLY A 33 -1.25 2.83 -2.86
CA GLY A 33 -0.60 2.95 -1.56
C GLY A 33 -1.58 2.85 -0.38
N GLU A 34 -2.70 3.57 -0.44
CA GLU A 34 -3.74 3.52 0.61
C GLU A 34 -4.36 2.13 0.74
N LEU A 35 -4.63 1.45 -0.38
CA LEU A 35 -5.17 0.09 -0.39
C LEU A 35 -4.18 -0.92 0.21
N LEU A 36 -2.88 -0.74 -0.03
CA LEU A 36 -1.82 -1.55 0.58
C LEU A 36 -1.73 -1.29 2.09
N VAL A 37 -1.86 -0.04 2.55
CA VAL A 37 -1.95 0.29 3.99
C VAL A 37 -3.15 -0.40 4.65
N LEU A 38 -4.30 -0.43 3.98
CA LEU A 38 -5.51 -1.13 4.43
C LEU A 38 -5.32 -2.65 4.56
N LEU A 39 -4.50 -3.25 3.71
CA LEU A 39 -4.13 -4.67 3.79
C LEU A 39 -3.21 -4.98 4.97
N GLY A 40 -2.35 -4.04 5.39
CA GLY A 40 -1.49 -4.16 6.56
C GLY A 40 -0.27 -5.07 6.34
N GLU A 41 0.02 -5.95 7.31
CA GLU A 41 1.15 -6.90 7.30
C GLU A 41 1.46 -7.57 5.94
N PRO A 42 0.50 -8.19 5.23
CA PRO A 42 0.79 -8.84 3.96
C PRO A 42 1.29 -7.88 2.87
N ALA A 43 0.93 -6.60 2.95
CA ALA A 43 1.41 -5.58 2.01
C ALA A 43 2.78 -5.02 2.38
N HIS A 44 3.25 -5.21 3.63
CA HIS A 44 4.52 -4.65 4.12
C HIS A 44 5.71 -5.16 3.30
N ALA A 45 5.81 -6.48 3.12
CA ALA A 45 6.90 -7.09 2.34
C ALA A 45 6.92 -6.64 0.87
N ALA A 46 5.73 -6.47 0.28
CA ALA A 46 5.59 -6.04 -1.10
C ALA A 46 5.93 -4.55 -1.28
N LEU A 47 5.53 -3.71 -0.33
CA LEU A 47 5.90 -2.30 -0.27
C LEU A 47 7.41 -2.11 -0.03
N GLU A 48 8.01 -2.94 0.81
CA GLU A 48 9.46 -2.91 1.07
C GLU A 48 10.27 -3.27 -0.19
N ALA A 49 9.82 -4.26 -0.94
CA ALA A 49 10.40 -4.59 -2.24
C ALA A 49 10.23 -3.41 -3.24
N ALA A 50 9.05 -2.79 -3.27
CA ALA A 50 8.75 -1.65 -4.15
C ALA A 50 9.57 -0.40 -3.77
N ALA A 51 9.88 -0.20 -2.49
CA ALA A 51 10.74 0.88 -2.02
C ALA A 51 12.21 0.73 -2.47
N HIS A 52 12.64 -0.48 -2.85
CA HIS A 52 13.94 -0.74 -3.47
C HIS A 52 13.89 -0.76 -5.01
N SER A 53 12.74 -0.43 -5.60
CA SER A 53 12.60 -0.36 -7.06
C SER A 53 13.51 0.72 -7.65
N ALA A 54 14.04 0.42 -8.84
CA ALA A 54 14.81 1.37 -9.64
C ALA A 54 13.94 2.54 -10.15
N ASP A 55 12.62 2.33 -10.23
CA ASP A 55 11.69 3.38 -10.62
C ASP A 55 11.47 4.38 -9.47
N GLY A 56 11.77 5.66 -9.73
CA GLY A 56 11.71 6.73 -8.74
C GLY A 56 10.29 6.97 -8.20
N ASN A 57 9.27 6.81 -9.05
CA ASN A 57 7.87 7.01 -8.66
C ASN A 57 7.39 5.85 -7.78
N THR A 58 7.66 4.62 -8.19
CA THR A 58 7.38 3.41 -7.40
C THR A 58 8.01 3.52 -6.02
N ARG A 59 9.30 3.90 -5.96
CA ARG A 59 10.02 4.06 -4.70
C ARG A 59 9.40 5.13 -3.80
N LEU A 60 9.07 6.30 -4.35
CA LEU A 60 8.45 7.39 -3.60
C LEU A 60 7.08 6.99 -3.05
N ASN A 61 6.22 6.42 -3.89
CA ASN A 61 4.87 6.01 -3.51
C ASN A 61 4.89 4.86 -2.50
N ALA A 62 5.78 3.88 -2.69
CA ALA A 62 5.97 2.79 -1.74
C ALA A 62 6.47 3.28 -0.38
N SER A 63 7.42 4.23 -0.36
CA SER A 63 7.94 4.80 0.89
C SER A 63 6.86 5.58 1.65
N GLN A 64 6.02 6.36 0.95
CA GLN A 64 4.88 7.04 1.57
C GLN A 64 3.88 6.04 2.16
N ALA A 65 3.55 4.99 1.41
CA ALA A 65 2.66 3.94 1.89
C ALA A 65 3.24 3.20 3.12
N LEU A 66 4.54 2.92 3.15
CA LEU A 66 5.21 2.35 4.34
C LEU A 66 5.14 3.28 5.56
N SER A 67 5.35 4.59 5.40
CA SER A 67 5.15 5.54 6.49
C SER A 67 3.70 5.56 6.99
N GLY A 68 2.73 5.54 6.07
CA GLY A 68 1.31 5.42 6.42
C GLY A 68 0.98 4.12 7.16
N LEU A 69 1.58 3.01 6.74
CA LEU A 69 1.42 1.69 7.36
C LEU A 69 2.05 1.66 8.74
N ALA A 70 3.22 2.26 8.94
CA ALA A 70 3.86 2.40 10.25
C ALA A 70 3.03 3.26 11.20
N ASP A 71 2.39 4.33 10.72
CA ASP A 71 1.52 5.20 11.52
C ASP A 71 0.14 4.55 11.83
N CYS A 72 -0.39 3.75 10.91
CA CYS A 72 -1.55 2.90 11.17
C CYS A 72 -1.22 1.75 12.12
N ALA A 73 -0.04 1.12 11.99
CA ALA A 73 0.41 0.04 12.86
C ALA A 73 0.74 0.54 14.27
N SER A 74 1.31 1.75 14.41
CA SER A 74 1.55 2.38 15.71
C SER A 74 0.23 2.69 16.44
N LYS A 75 -0.78 3.18 15.71
CA LYS A 75 -2.14 3.38 16.23
C LYS A 75 -2.83 2.08 16.61
N ARG A 76 -2.69 1.02 15.79
CA ARG A 76 -3.26 -0.31 16.09
C ARG A 76 -2.57 -0.94 17.31
N ARG A 77 -1.25 -0.83 17.43
CA ARG A 77 -0.50 -1.23 18.63
C ARG A 77 -0.92 -0.46 19.88
N ARG A 78 -1.26 0.84 19.77
CA ARG A 78 -1.83 1.61 20.88
C ARG A 78 -3.27 1.23 21.21
N ALA A 79 -4.07 0.80 20.24
CA ALA A 79 -5.45 0.34 20.47
C ALA A 79 -5.51 -1.06 21.11
N GLU A 80 -4.51 -1.92 20.85
CA GLU A 80 -4.37 -3.24 21.48
C GLU A 80 -3.66 -3.17 22.86
N LEU A 81 -3.20 -1.98 23.26
CA LEU A 81 -2.48 -1.74 24.52
C LEU A 81 -3.29 -0.84 25.48
N CYS A 82 -4.60 -1.12 25.62
CA CYS A 82 -5.44 -0.50 26.64
C CYS A 82 -6.24 -1.63 27.35
N PRO A 83 -5.89 -2.02 28.59
CA PRO A 83 -6.74 -2.87 29.44
C PRO A 83 -7.98 -2.11 29.95
#